data_AF-A0A160TAR9-F1
#
_entry.id   AF-A0A160TAR9-F1
#
_cell.length_a   1.000
_cell.length_b   1.000
_cell.length_c   1.000
_cell.angle_alpha   90.00
_cell.angle_beta   90.00
_cell.angle_gamma   90.00
#
_symmetry.space_group_name_H-M   'P 1'
#
loop_
_entity.id
_entity.type
_entity.pdbx_description
1 polymer ?
#
loop_
_entity_poly.entity_id
_entity_poly.type
_entity_poly.pdbx_seq_one_letter_code
_entity_poly.pdbx_strand_id
1 'polypeptide(L)'
;MGSRTNSVIKVALHLMLSMLLFVSALVLLPTRAHAEPVNDQAEALTHEQSVAKAEDTINSLQAPLYSAFTERYLLDEVKNLRQMIADTHLELTEKVVDRELGVADKALAYATDTVTYFFYLIAGASTLLVLVGWNSLREIKDRVGTLANEEIKRITDSYEARLDKLERELHHKSRHIAATQEEIELTNEVHSLWLKASQEASPQSKIAIYDQILEVRPDDLEALTYKADAALGMGQTQWATSLANRALSIDPDNSHALYQRACAHAESGYVDEALRDLESAIVQSETLREQAGLDASFESLQDLPLFKQLVVTRE
;
A
#
# COMPACT_ATOMS: atom_id res chain seq x y z
N MET A 1 -0.46 18.56 -12.72
CA MET A 1 -1.60 19.48 -12.46
C MET A 1 -1.14 20.85 -11.96
N GLY A 2 -0.04 21.42 -12.47
CA GLY A 2 0.62 22.61 -11.88
C GLY A 2 0.66 23.88 -12.76
N SER A 3 0.07 23.89 -13.96
CA SER A 3 0.18 25.06 -14.87
C SER A 3 -0.96 26.07 -14.77
N ARG A 4 -2.14 25.68 -14.28
CA ARG A 4 -3.30 26.58 -14.21
C ARG A 4 -3.29 27.53 -13.00
N THR A 5 -2.74 27.11 -11.87
CA THR A 5 -2.66 27.95 -10.65
C THR A 5 -1.64 29.09 -10.80
N ASN A 6 -0.54 28.87 -11.50
CA ASN A 6 0.47 29.90 -11.77
C ASN A 6 0.01 30.98 -12.77
N SER A 7 -0.97 30.69 -13.62
CA SER A 7 -1.50 31.65 -14.59
C SER A 7 -2.46 32.65 -13.93
N VAL A 8 -3.29 32.20 -13.00
CA VAL A 8 -4.26 33.05 -12.29
C VAL A 8 -3.56 34.04 -11.35
N ILE A 9 -2.49 33.62 -10.67
CA ILE A 9 -1.71 34.49 -9.77
C ILE A 9 -0.95 35.57 -10.55
N LYS A 10 -0.41 35.26 -11.73
CA LYS A 10 0.27 36.25 -12.59
C LYS A 10 -0.68 37.29 -13.15
N VAL A 11 -1.91 36.91 -13.51
CA VAL A 11 -2.93 37.84 -14.01
C VAL A 11 -3.41 38.77 -12.90
N ALA A 12 -3.60 38.26 -11.68
CA ALA A 12 -3.99 39.07 -10.52
C ALA A 12 -2.92 40.10 -10.11
N LEU A 13 -1.62 39.72 -10.18
CA LEU A 13 -0.51 40.63 -9.86
C LEU A 13 -0.35 41.74 -10.91
N HIS A 14 -0.60 41.45 -12.18
CA HIS A 14 -0.50 42.46 -13.25
C HIS A 14 -1.66 43.46 -13.21
N LEU A 15 -2.86 43.02 -12.84
CA LEU A 15 -4.03 43.87 -12.64
C LEU A 15 -3.84 44.85 -11.47
N MET A 16 -3.32 44.36 -10.32
CA MET A 16 -2.98 45.20 -9.17
C MET A 16 -1.92 46.27 -9.50
N LEU A 17 -0.88 45.93 -10.28
CA LEU A 17 0.18 46.87 -10.66
C LEU A 17 -0.31 47.94 -11.65
N SER A 18 -1.24 47.60 -12.55
CA SER A 18 -1.82 48.55 -13.51
C SER A 18 -2.76 49.57 -12.84
N MET A 19 -3.46 49.17 -11.78
CA MET A 19 -4.35 50.04 -11.03
C MET A 19 -3.58 51.07 -10.19
N LEU A 20 -2.37 50.71 -9.71
CA LEU A 20 -1.51 51.61 -8.93
C LEU A 20 -0.83 52.69 -9.80
N LEU A 21 -0.55 52.39 -11.06
CA LEU A 21 0.00 53.35 -12.04
C LEU A 21 -1.03 54.36 -12.55
N PHE A 22 -2.33 54.02 -12.50
CA PHE A 22 -3.39 54.93 -12.94
C PHE A 22 -3.71 56.03 -11.91
N VAL A 23 -3.49 55.74 -10.62
CA VAL A 23 -3.73 56.71 -9.53
C VAL A 23 -2.62 57.77 -9.44
N SER A 24 -1.39 57.48 -9.88
CA SER A 24 -0.30 58.48 -9.87
C SER A 24 -0.34 59.47 -11.04
N ALA A 25 -1.05 59.15 -12.13
CA ALA A 25 -1.12 59.98 -13.33
C ALA A 25 -2.12 61.15 -13.25
N LEU A 26 -2.99 61.20 -12.23
CA LEU A 26 -4.03 62.22 -12.11
C LEU A 26 -3.62 63.42 -11.21
N VAL A 27 -2.46 63.37 -10.56
CA VAL A 27 -2.01 64.38 -9.57
C VAL A 27 -1.04 65.43 -10.17
N LEU A 28 -0.65 65.32 -11.44
CA LEU A 28 0.30 66.23 -12.09
C LEU A 28 -0.28 66.87 -13.37
N LEU A 29 -1.20 67.81 -13.21
CA LEU A 29 -1.59 68.76 -14.25
C LEU A 29 -1.41 70.20 -13.73
N PRO A 30 -0.48 71.00 -14.28
CA PRO A 30 -0.31 72.38 -13.85
C PRO A 30 -1.37 73.25 -14.53
N THR A 31 -2.25 73.88 -13.75
CA THR A 31 -3.17 74.91 -14.24
C THR A 31 -2.39 76.20 -14.49
N ARG A 32 -2.13 76.54 -15.76
CA ARG A 32 -1.74 77.90 -16.18
C ARG A 32 -2.99 78.76 -16.28
N ALA A 33 -3.16 79.72 -15.37
CA ALA A 33 -4.09 80.83 -15.54
C ALA A 33 -3.31 82.08 -15.96
N HIS A 34 -3.60 82.60 -17.15
CA HIS A 34 -3.18 83.93 -17.61
C HIS A 34 -4.01 84.99 -16.87
N ALA A 35 -3.36 86.00 -16.31
CA ALA A 35 -4.00 87.25 -15.92
C ALA A 35 -3.57 88.33 -16.92
N GLU A 36 -4.51 88.88 -17.68
CA GLU A 36 -4.33 90.11 -18.45
C GLU A 36 -4.35 91.33 -17.50
N PRO A 37 -3.47 92.32 -17.69
CA PRO A 37 -3.58 93.60 -17.00
C PRO A 37 -4.54 94.52 -17.77
N VAL A 38 -5.61 94.98 -17.12
CA VAL A 38 -6.42 96.07 -17.64
C VAL A 38 -5.68 97.38 -17.39
N ASN A 39 -5.46 98.10 -18.49
CA ASN A 39 -4.81 99.38 -18.63
C ASN A 39 -5.83 100.52 -18.37
N ASP A 40 -5.68 101.26 -17.28
CA ASP A 40 -6.34 102.57 -17.10
C ASP A 40 -5.28 103.67 -17.18
N GLN A 41 -4.98 104.08 -18.41
CA GLN A 41 -4.49 105.42 -18.72
C GLN A 41 -5.69 106.38 -18.74
N ALA A 42 -5.83 107.21 -17.72
CA ALA A 42 -6.34 108.57 -17.88
C ALA A 42 -6.02 109.41 -16.63
N GLU A 43 -5.14 110.39 -16.83
CA GLU A 43 -5.20 111.70 -16.17
C GLU A 43 -4.85 111.76 -14.68
N ALA A 44 -3.58 111.48 -14.41
CA ALA A 44 -2.83 112.29 -13.45
C ALA A 44 -2.64 113.71 -14.02
N LEU A 45 -3.65 114.56 -13.87
CA LEU A 45 -3.49 116.01 -13.98
C LEU A 45 -3.92 116.65 -12.66
N THR A 46 -2.90 116.95 -11.86
CA THR A 46 -2.89 117.98 -10.80
C THR A 46 -3.60 117.64 -9.47
N HIS A 47 -3.24 116.51 -8.86
CA HIS A 47 -3.65 116.22 -7.47
C HIS A 47 -3.22 117.34 -6.50
N GLU A 48 -2.04 117.95 -6.67
CA GLU A 48 -1.60 119.07 -5.81
C GLU A 48 -2.37 120.38 -6.04
N GLN A 49 -2.82 120.70 -7.27
CA GLN A 49 -3.64 121.90 -7.50
C GLN A 49 -5.11 121.69 -7.12
N SER A 50 -5.63 120.46 -7.22
CA SER A 50 -6.99 120.12 -6.76
C SER A 50 -7.09 120.02 -5.24
N VAL A 51 -6.06 119.50 -4.56
CA VAL A 51 -6.02 119.42 -3.09
C VAL A 51 -5.79 120.80 -2.48
N ALA A 52 -4.93 121.65 -3.04
CA ALA A 52 -4.78 123.03 -2.56
C ALA A 52 -6.07 123.86 -2.77
N LYS A 53 -6.77 123.69 -3.90
CA LYS A 53 -8.06 124.35 -4.16
C LYS A 53 -9.19 123.77 -3.29
N ALA A 54 -9.12 122.48 -2.95
CA ALA A 54 -10.05 121.81 -2.04
C ALA A 54 -9.81 122.22 -0.57
N GLU A 55 -8.56 122.30 -0.13
CA GLU A 55 -8.19 122.76 1.22
C GLU A 55 -8.51 124.25 1.44
N ASP A 56 -8.29 125.10 0.44
CA ASP A 56 -8.72 126.52 0.49
C ASP A 56 -10.26 126.66 0.52
N THR A 57 -10.99 125.79 -0.19
CA THR A 57 -12.46 125.74 -0.05
C THR A 57 -12.90 125.13 1.28
N ILE A 58 -12.19 124.16 1.85
CA ILE A 58 -12.54 123.54 3.14
C ILE A 58 -12.33 124.51 4.31
N ASN A 59 -11.25 125.28 4.31
CA ASN A 59 -10.91 126.22 5.37
C ASN A 59 -11.74 127.53 5.34
N SER A 60 -12.43 127.83 4.24
CA SER A 60 -13.31 129.01 4.09
C SER A 60 -14.81 128.69 4.29
N LEU A 61 -15.18 127.46 4.61
CA LEU A 61 -16.56 127.05 4.87
C LEU A 61 -16.98 127.33 6.32
N GLN A 62 -17.91 128.27 6.51
CA GLN A 62 -18.48 128.65 7.81
C GLN A 62 -19.81 127.91 8.15
N ALA A 63 -20.25 126.97 7.32
CA ALA A 63 -21.40 126.09 7.60
C ALA A 63 -21.25 124.75 6.87
N PRO A 64 -21.75 123.63 7.45
CA PRO A 64 -21.65 122.32 6.82
C PRO A 64 -22.32 122.33 5.45
N LEU A 65 -21.65 121.76 4.44
CA LEU A 65 -22.11 121.65 3.06
C LEU A 65 -23.39 120.80 2.88
N TYR A 66 -23.93 120.23 3.96
CA TYR A 66 -25.12 119.37 3.93
C TYR A 66 -26.10 119.77 5.03
N SER A 67 -27.40 119.66 4.71
CA SER A 67 -28.50 119.96 5.63
C SER A 67 -28.80 118.77 6.55
N ALA A 68 -29.31 119.02 7.76
CA ALA A 68 -29.68 117.97 8.74
C ALA A 68 -30.69 116.94 8.19
N PHE A 69 -31.49 117.32 7.19
CA PHE A 69 -32.40 116.39 6.51
C PHE A 69 -31.66 115.39 5.62
N THR A 70 -30.63 115.85 4.88
CA THR A 70 -29.83 115.02 3.99
C THR A 70 -29.02 113.98 4.78
N GLU A 71 -28.51 114.34 5.95
CA GLU A 71 -27.81 113.42 6.84
C GLU A 71 -28.72 112.27 7.30
N ARG A 72 -29.94 112.58 7.75
CA ARG A 72 -30.89 111.54 8.20
C ARG A 72 -31.32 110.62 7.06
N TYR A 73 -31.58 111.16 5.88
CA TYR A 73 -31.92 110.35 4.70
C TYR A 73 -30.78 109.39 4.34
N LEU A 74 -29.54 109.86 4.32
CA LEU A 74 -28.38 109.02 4.06
C LEU A 74 -28.19 107.94 5.15
N LEU A 75 -28.43 108.28 6.42
CA LEU A 75 -28.37 107.31 7.51
C LEU A 75 -29.46 106.24 7.41
N ASP A 76 -30.69 106.61 7.05
CA ASP A 76 -31.79 105.66 6.84
C ASP A 76 -31.52 104.76 5.62
N GLU A 77 -30.96 105.31 4.53
CA GLU A 77 -30.57 104.52 3.36
C GLU A 77 -29.41 103.57 3.69
N VAL A 78 -28.40 104.02 4.43
CA VAL A 78 -27.30 103.16 4.91
C VAL A 78 -27.81 102.07 5.83
N LYS A 79 -28.76 102.38 6.72
CA LYS A 79 -29.39 101.39 7.60
C LYS A 79 -30.18 100.36 6.79
N ASN A 80 -30.95 100.79 5.80
CA ASN A 80 -31.70 99.92 4.91
C ASN A 80 -30.77 99.02 4.08
N LEU A 81 -29.68 99.59 3.54
CA LEU A 81 -28.64 98.84 2.84
C LEU A 81 -27.96 97.80 3.75
N ARG A 82 -27.64 98.15 5.00
CA ARG A 82 -27.10 97.18 5.97
C ARG A 82 -28.07 96.06 6.26
N GLN A 83 -29.36 96.37 6.38
CA GLN A 83 -30.40 95.37 6.61
C GLN A 83 -30.57 94.46 5.40
N MET A 84 -30.64 95.03 4.20
CA MET A 84 -30.66 94.28 2.94
C MET A 84 -29.43 93.38 2.77
N ILE A 85 -28.23 93.89 3.07
CA ILE A 85 -26.99 93.09 3.06
C ILE A 85 -27.10 91.94 4.07
N ALA A 86 -27.56 92.19 5.30
CA ALA A 86 -27.74 91.14 6.30
C ALA A 86 -28.76 90.06 5.86
N ASP A 87 -29.90 90.48 5.30
CA ASP A 87 -30.95 89.57 4.83
C ASP A 87 -30.47 88.73 3.64
N THR A 88 -29.76 89.34 2.69
CA THR A 88 -29.15 88.59 1.57
C THR A 88 -28.07 87.62 2.04
N HIS A 89 -27.27 87.96 3.05
CA HIS A 89 -26.31 87.03 3.64
C HIS A 89 -27.01 85.84 4.29
N LEU A 90 -28.12 86.06 5.01
CA LEU A 90 -28.91 84.97 5.61
C LEU A 90 -29.46 84.04 4.52
N GLU A 91 -30.08 84.56 3.48
CA GLU A 91 -30.64 83.75 2.38
C GLU A 91 -29.54 82.97 1.63
N LEU A 92 -28.38 83.59 1.38
CA LEU A 92 -27.25 82.92 0.76
C LEU A 92 -26.66 81.83 1.66
N THR A 93 -26.51 82.10 2.96
CA THR A 93 -26.04 81.11 3.92
C THR A 93 -27.00 79.94 4.00
N GLU A 94 -28.31 80.18 4.04
CA GLU A 94 -29.34 79.13 4.01
C GLU A 94 -29.22 78.27 2.75
N LYS A 95 -29.20 78.88 1.56
CA LYS A 95 -29.07 78.15 0.29
C LYS A 95 -27.76 77.35 0.16
N VAL A 96 -26.65 77.90 0.67
CA VAL A 96 -25.36 77.22 0.66
C VAL A 96 -25.40 76.02 1.62
N VAL A 97 -25.90 76.21 2.84
CA VAL A 97 -26.04 75.12 3.82
C VAL A 97 -26.96 74.03 3.29
N ASP A 98 -28.11 74.36 2.72
CA ASP A 98 -29.03 73.38 2.12
C ASP A 98 -28.39 72.62 0.97
N ARG A 99 -27.61 73.30 0.11
CA ARG A 99 -26.88 72.65 -0.97
C ARG A 99 -25.80 71.71 -0.43
N GLU A 100 -25.03 72.14 0.55
CA GLU A 100 -23.98 71.34 1.18
C GLU A 100 -24.57 70.12 1.89
N LEU A 101 -25.67 70.28 2.63
CA LEU A 101 -26.42 69.17 3.24
C LEU A 101 -26.95 68.22 2.17
N GLY A 102 -27.54 68.73 1.09
CA GLY A 102 -28.03 67.89 -0.01
C GLY A 102 -26.92 67.12 -0.75
N VAL A 103 -25.71 67.68 -0.84
CA VAL A 103 -24.54 66.98 -1.38
C VAL A 103 -24.04 65.93 -0.38
N ALA A 104 -23.97 66.27 0.91
CA ALA A 104 -23.58 65.35 1.97
C ALA A 104 -24.54 64.15 2.06
N ASP A 105 -25.85 64.39 2.01
CA ASP A 105 -26.88 63.34 2.04
C ASP A 105 -26.76 62.41 0.84
N LYS A 106 -26.55 62.95 -0.37
CA LYS A 106 -26.32 62.12 -1.57
C LYS A 106 -25.04 61.30 -1.43
N ALA A 107 -23.95 61.90 -0.98
CA ALA A 107 -22.68 61.19 -0.77
C ALA A 107 -22.82 60.08 0.28
N LEU A 108 -23.53 60.33 1.38
CA LEU A 108 -23.84 59.34 2.42
C LEU A 108 -24.73 58.22 1.90
N ALA A 109 -25.76 58.54 1.09
CA ALA A 109 -26.60 57.54 0.45
C ALA A 109 -25.78 56.64 -0.50
N TYR A 110 -24.95 57.22 -1.37
CA TYR A 110 -24.06 56.45 -2.24
C TYR A 110 -23.07 55.58 -1.45
N ALA A 111 -22.49 56.09 -0.37
CA ALA A 111 -21.60 55.31 0.50
C ALA A 111 -22.35 54.13 1.15
N THR A 112 -23.57 54.37 1.63
CA THR A 112 -24.40 53.34 2.27
C THR A 112 -24.82 52.25 1.28
N ASP A 113 -25.26 52.66 0.09
CA ASP A 113 -25.68 51.74 -0.97
C ASP A 113 -24.51 50.89 -1.45
N THR A 114 -23.34 51.50 -1.71
CA THR A 114 -22.15 50.77 -2.15
C THR A 114 -21.71 49.74 -1.12
N VAL A 115 -21.66 50.12 0.16
CA VAL A 115 -21.36 49.19 1.27
C VAL A 115 -22.38 48.05 1.31
N THR A 116 -23.66 48.34 1.14
CA THR A 116 -24.73 47.33 1.12
C THR A 116 -24.58 46.35 -0.06
N TYR A 117 -24.28 46.85 -1.27
CA TYR A 117 -24.02 46.00 -2.43
C TYR A 117 -22.76 45.13 -2.26
N PHE A 118 -21.71 45.65 -1.63
CA PHE A 118 -20.53 44.83 -1.28
C PHE A 118 -20.90 43.69 -0.33
N PHE A 119 -21.72 43.96 0.69
CA PHE A 119 -22.23 42.90 1.57
C PHE A 119 -23.04 41.85 0.80
N TYR A 120 -23.90 42.24 -0.15
CA TYR A 120 -24.63 41.29 -0.98
C TYR A 120 -23.72 40.47 -1.90
N LEU A 121 -22.68 41.07 -2.49
CA LEU A 121 -21.70 40.33 -3.30
C LEU A 121 -20.95 39.30 -2.47
N ILE A 122 -20.50 39.66 -1.26
CA ILE A 122 -19.82 38.74 -0.35
C ILE A 122 -20.76 37.62 0.09
N ALA A 123 -22.02 37.94 0.41
CA ALA A 123 -23.02 36.95 0.80
C ALA A 123 -23.33 35.97 -0.34
N GLY A 124 -23.49 36.47 -1.56
CA GLY A 124 -23.69 35.65 -2.76
C GLY A 124 -22.50 34.73 -3.03
N ALA A 125 -21.28 35.26 -2.99
CA ALA A 125 -20.05 34.50 -3.18
C ALA A 125 -19.86 33.43 -2.09
N SER A 126 -20.16 33.78 -0.83
CA SER A 126 -20.08 32.84 0.31
C SER A 126 -21.09 31.71 0.18
N THR A 127 -22.32 32.01 -0.21
CA THR A 127 -23.37 31.02 -0.44
C THR A 127 -22.98 30.05 -1.57
N LEU A 128 -22.44 30.59 -2.66
CA LEU A 128 -21.95 29.78 -3.78
C LEU A 128 -20.78 28.88 -3.35
N LEU A 129 -19.83 29.40 -2.58
CA LEU A 129 -18.69 28.65 -2.07
C LEU A 129 -19.14 27.50 -1.17
N VAL A 130 -20.11 27.73 -0.29
CA VAL A 130 -20.67 26.68 0.59
C VAL A 130 -21.36 25.59 -0.22
N LEU A 131 -22.17 25.95 -1.23
CA LEU A 131 -22.84 24.96 -2.09
C LEU A 131 -21.83 24.08 -2.85
N VAL A 132 -20.84 24.72 -3.49
CA VAL A 132 -19.78 24.00 -4.22
C VAL A 132 -18.91 23.17 -3.27
N GLY A 133 -18.56 23.73 -2.11
CA GLY A 133 -17.77 23.08 -1.08
C GLY A 133 -18.45 21.84 -0.52
N TRP A 134 -19.75 21.93 -0.20
CA TRP A 134 -20.53 20.81 0.31
C TRP A 134 -20.61 19.65 -0.68
N ASN A 135 -20.87 19.96 -1.95
CA ASN A 135 -20.95 18.92 -2.99
C ASN A 135 -19.59 18.22 -3.18
N SER A 136 -18.49 18.98 -3.20
CA SER A 136 -17.13 18.45 -3.29
C SER A 136 -16.77 17.56 -2.10
N LEU A 137 -17.06 18.02 -0.87
CA LEU A 137 -16.81 17.25 0.36
C LEU A 137 -17.57 15.91 0.37
N ARG A 138 -18.84 15.93 -0.06
CA ARG A 138 -19.65 14.72 -0.18
C ARG A 138 -19.06 13.76 -1.22
N GLU A 139 -18.69 14.26 -2.39
CA GLU A 139 -18.13 13.45 -3.46
C GLU A 139 -16.77 12.83 -3.07
N ILE A 140 -15.93 13.58 -2.34
CA ILE A 140 -14.67 13.06 -1.77
C ILE A 140 -14.96 11.94 -0.77
N LYS A 141 -15.90 12.14 0.16
CA LYS A 141 -16.28 11.12 1.14
C LYS A 141 -16.74 9.83 0.46
N ASP A 142 -17.60 9.94 -0.54
CA ASP A 142 -18.15 8.79 -1.26
C ASP A 142 -17.04 8.06 -2.03
N ARG A 143 -16.18 8.79 -2.77
CA ARG A 143 -15.03 8.20 -3.49
C ARG A 143 -14.02 7.53 -2.58
N VAL A 144 -13.70 8.15 -1.44
CA VAL A 144 -12.78 7.56 -0.45
C VAL A 144 -13.38 6.28 0.13
N GLY A 145 -14.69 6.26 0.41
CA GLY A 145 -15.39 5.07 0.87
C GLY A 145 -15.36 3.94 -0.16
N THR A 146 -15.61 4.22 -1.44
CA THR A 146 -15.57 3.20 -2.49
C THR A 146 -14.17 2.64 -2.70
N LEU A 147 -13.15 3.51 -2.76
CA LEU A 147 -11.76 3.08 -2.96
C LEU A 147 -11.26 2.25 -1.77
N ALA A 148 -11.58 2.66 -0.54
CA ALA A 148 -11.22 1.90 0.65
C ALA A 148 -11.89 0.52 0.65
N ASN A 149 -13.18 0.43 0.30
CA ASN A 149 -13.88 -0.84 0.21
C ASN A 149 -13.32 -1.75 -0.89
N GLU A 150 -12.97 -1.20 -2.05
CA GLU A 150 -12.33 -1.97 -3.13
C GLU A 150 -10.96 -2.51 -2.72
N GLU A 151 -10.13 -1.69 -2.08
CA GLU A 151 -8.81 -2.12 -1.63
C GLU A 151 -8.90 -3.14 -0.49
N ILE A 152 -9.82 -2.95 0.47
CA ILE A 152 -10.10 -3.94 1.52
C ILE A 152 -10.53 -5.25 0.89
N LYS A 153 -11.48 -5.22 -0.05
CA LYS A 153 -11.94 -6.43 -0.76
C LYS A 153 -10.80 -7.12 -1.47
N ARG A 154 -9.99 -6.38 -2.22
CA ARG A 154 -8.82 -6.91 -2.93
C ARG A 154 -7.84 -7.59 -1.97
N ILE A 155 -7.58 -6.97 -0.83
CA ILE A 155 -6.71 -7.52 0.20
C ILE A 155 -7.34 -8.81 0.75
N THR A 156 -8.61 -8.80 1.15
CA THR A 156 -9.33 -9.98 1.65
C THR A 156 -9.28 -11.13 0.66
N ASP A 157 -9.63 -10.89 -0.61
CA ASP A 157 -9.59 -11.90 -1.67
C ASP A 157 -8.19 -12.49 -1.84
N SER A 158 -7.15 -11.64 -1.75
CA SER A 158 -5.76 -12.08 -1.85
C SER A 158 -5.32 -12.95 -0.65
N TYR A 159 -5.81 -12.63 0.55
CA TYR A 159 -5.52 -13.42 1.75
C TYR A 159 -6.30 -14.74 1.76
N GLU A 160 -7.55 -14.74 1.31
CA GLU A 160 -8.37 -15.94 1.17
C GLU A 160 -7.71 -16.92 0.18
N ALA A 161 -7.28 -16.44 -0.99
CA ALA A 161 -6.57 -17.27 -1.97
C ALA A 161 -5.24 -17.83 -1.43
N ARG A 162 -4.49 -17.03 -0.66
CA ARG A 162 -3.24 -17.49 -0.02
C ARG A 162 -3.51 -18.53 1.06
N LEU A 163 -4.56 -18.34 1.85
CA LEU A 163 -4.94 -19.27 2.91
C LEU A 163 -5.41 -20.60 2.33
N ASP A 164 -6.27 -20.58 1.31
CA ASP A 164 -6.73 -21.77 0.59
C ASP A 164 -5.55 -22.53 -0.05
N LYS A 165 -4.56 -21.83 -0.62
CA LYS A 165 -3.33 -22.47 -1.09
C LYS A 165 -2.55 -23.15 0.06
N LEU A 166 -2.37 -22.46 1.18
CA LEU A 166 -1.65 -22.98 2.34
C LEU A 166 -2.37 -24.21 2.93
N GLU A 167 -3.69 -24.16 3.03
CA GLU A 167 -4.54 -25.26 3.50
C GLU A 167 -4.38 -26.49 2.61
N ARG A 168 -4.45 -26.33 1.28
CA ARG A 168 -4.20 -27.43 0.34
C ARG A 168 -2.81 -28.03 0.49
N GLU A 169 -1.78 -27.20 0.61
CA GLU A 169 -0.40 -27.67 0.79
C GLU A 169 -0.22 -28.43 2.12
N LEU A 170 -0.82 -27.93 3.21
CA LEU A 170 -0.79 -28.58 4.52
C LEU A 170 -1.55 -29.91 4.49
N HIS A 171 -2.74 -29.97 3.90
CA HIS A 171 -3.49 -31.22 3.76
C HIS A 171 -2.76 -32.24 2.90
N HIS A 172 -2.12 -31.81 1.81
CA HIS A 172 -1.30 -32.69 0.99
C HIS A 172 -0.12 -33.24 1.79
N LYS A 173 0.67 -32.37 2.44
CA LYS A 173 1.82 -32.79 3.27
C LYS A 173 1.39 -33.69 4.43
N SER A 174 0.28 -33.39 5.10
CA SER A 174 -0.24 -34.21 6.21
C SER A 174 -0.59 -35.63 5.75
N ARG A 175 -1.21 -35.79 4.58
CA ARG A 175 -1.50 -37.12 4.03
C ARG A 175 -0.22 -37.89 3.69
N HIS A 176 0.77 -37.22 3.09
CA HIS A 176 2.07 -37.85 2.82
C HIS A 176 2.78 -38.26 4.11
N ILE A 177 2.80 -37.39 5.13
CA ILE A 177 3.39 -37.72 6.42
C ILE A 177 2.69 -38.92 7.05
N ALA A 178 1.35 -38.98 7.00
CA ALA A 178 0.62 -40.11 7.54
C ALA A 178 0.93 -41.43 6.81
N ALA A 179 0.96 -41.41 5.47
CA ALA A 179 1.30 -42.59 4.68
C ALA A 179 2.75 -43.05 4.90
N THR A 180 3.70 -42.11 4.94
CA THR A 180 5.11 -42.42 5.23
C THR A 180 5.28 -42.94 6.65
N GLN A 181 4.52 -42.41 7.62
CA GLN A 181 4.55 -42.91 8.99
C GLN A 181 4.08 -44.36 9.08
N GLU A 182 3.02 -44.72 8.36
CA GLU A 182 2.53 -46.11 8.28
C GLU A 182 3.60 -47.06 7.69
N GLU A 183 4.28 -46.64 6.62
CA GLU A 183 5.37 -47.42 6.01
C GLU A 183 6.58 -47.59 6.94
N ILE A 184 6.94 -46.53 7.68
CA ILE A 184 8.02 -46.57 8.68
C ILE A 184 7.64 -47.50 9.83
N GLU A 185 6.39 -47.44 10.31
CA GLU A 185 5.90 -48.32 11.37
C GLU A 185 5.94 -49.79 10.93
N LEU A 186 5.47 -50.10 9.72
CA LEU A 186 5.55 -51.44 9.15
C LEU A 186 6.99 -51.95 9.05
N THR A 187 7.90 -51.11 8.57
CA THR A 187 9.32 -51.46 8.42
C THR A 187 9.99 -51.65 9.79
N ASN A 188 9.67 -50.81 10.77
CA ASN A 188 10.17 -50.93 12.13
C ASN A 188 9.63 -52.18 12.82
N GLU A 189 8.36 -52.53 12.60
CA GLU A 189 7.76 -53.76 13.09
C GLU A 189 8.50 -54.98 12.54
N VAL A 190 8.66 -55.07 11.21
CA VAL A 190 9.42 -56.13 10.57
C VAL A 190 10.86 -56.19 11.10
N HIS A 191 11.52 -55.06 11.26
CA HIS A 191 12.87 -55.00 11.83
C HIS A 191 12.91 -55.51 13.29
N SER A 192 11.93 -55.15 14.11
CA SER A 192 11.83 -55.63 15.49
C SER A 192 11.62 -57.15 15.56
N LEU A 193 10.84 -57.70 14.62
CA LEU A 193 10.63 -59.14 14.49
C LEU A 193 11.91 -59.85 14.07
N TRP A 194 12.68 -59.28 13.12
CA TRP A 194 14.00 -59.78 12.74
C TRP A 194 14.97 -59.85 13.93
N LEU A 195 15.05 -58.77 14.71
CA LEU A 195 15.89 -58.72 15.92
C LEU A 195 15.48 -59.80 16.93
N LYS A 196 14.18 -60.01 17.10
CA LYS A 196 13.64 -61.05 17.97
C LYS A 196 14.01 -62.45 17.45
N ALA A 197 13.82 -62.73 16.16
CA ALA A 197 14.17 -64.02 15.55
C ALA A 197 15.67 -64.34 15.69
N SER A 198 16.54 -63.33 15.57
CA SER A 198 17.98 -63.49 15.75
C SER A 198 18.39 -63.82 17.19
N GLN A 199 17.59 -63.43 18.19
CA GLN A 199 17.90 -63.68 19.61
C GLN A 199 17.34 -65.02 20.11
N GLU A 200 16.31 -65.56 19.45
CA GLU A 200 15.74 -66.85 19.79
C GLU A 200 16.70 -68.00 19.42
N ALA A 201 16.84 -68.99 20.30
CA ALA A 201 17.67 -70.16 20.04
C ALA A 201 16.86 -71.34 19.47
N SER A 202 15.56 -71.43 19.79
CA SER A 202 14.70 -72.52 19.34
C SER A 202 14.26 -72.31 17.88
N PRO A 203 14.43 -73.32 16.99
CA PRO A 203 13.97 -73.21 15.61
C PRO A 203 12.45 -73.08 15.52
N GLN A 204 11.69 -73.69 16.42
CA GLN A 204 10.22 -73.56 16.48
C GLN A 204 9.79 -72.11 16.73
N SER A 205 10.43 -71.43 17.69
CA SER A 205 10.15 -70.03 18.00
C SER A 205 10.53 -69.11 16.83
N LYS A 206 11.68 -69.37 16.17
CA LYS A 206 12.10 -68.61 14.98
C LYS A 206 11.09 -68.71 13.85
N ILE A 207 10.60 -69.91 13.56
CA ILE A 207 9.59 -70.16 12.53
C ILE A 207 8.32 -69.35 12.79
N ALA A 208 7.84 -69.32 14.04
CA ALA A 208 6.65 -68.53 14.40
C ALA A 208 6.87 -67.02 14.22
N ILE A 209 8.08 -66.52 14.44
CA ILE A 209 8.42 -65.11 14.20
C ILE A 209 8.54 -64.83 12.71
N TYR A 210 9.16 -65.72 11.92
CA TYR A 210 9.21 -65.58 10.46
C TYR A 210 7.81 -65.64 9.84
N ASP A 211 6.88 -66.43 10.40
CA ASP A 211 5.48 -66.40 10.00
C ASP A 211 4.84 -65.02 10.20
N GLN A 212 5.11 -64.35 11.32
CA GLN A 212 4.65 -62.97 11.54
C GLN A 212 5.26 -61.99 10.53
N ILE A 213 6.54 -62.15 10.18
CA ILE A 213 7.18 -61.32 9.14
C ILE A 213 6.52 -61.57 7.78
N LEU A 214 6.22 -62.83 7.45
CA LEU A 214 5.59 -63.22 6.19
C LEU A 214 4.10 -62.85 6.12
N GLU A 215 3.40 -62.66 7.24
CA GLU A 215 2.06 -62.07 7.26
C GLU A 215 2.08 -60.61 6.81
N VAL A 216 3.13 -59.87 7.21
CA VAL A 216 3.32 -58.46 6.86
C VAL A 216 3.93 -58.30 5.45
N ARG A 217 4.90 -59.14 5.10
CA ARG A 217 5.59 -59.17 3.80
C ARG A 217 5.61 -60.60 3.24
N PRO A 218 4.56 -61.03 2.53
CA PRO A 218 4.43 -62.41 2.04
C PRO A 218 5.53 -62.87 1.09
N ASP A 219 6.20 -61.94 0.44
CA ASP A 219 7.21 -62.17 -0.59
C ASP A 219 8.63 -61.81 -0.10
N ASP A 220 8.85 -61.70 1.21
CA ASP A 220 10.17 -61.48 1.78
C ASP A 220 11.05 -62.72 1.62
N LEU A 221 12.04 -62.65 0.72
CA LEU A 221 12.92 -63.75 0.39
C LEU A 221 13.83 -64.15 1.55
N GLU A 222 14.30 -63.19 2.33
CA GLU A 222 15.13 -63.47 3.50
C GLU A 222 14.28 -64.24 4.52
N ALA A 223 13.08 -63.77 4.84
CA ALA A 223 12.22 -64.46 5.79
C ALA A 223 11.89 -65.90 5.34
N LEU A 224 11.67 -66.13 4.03
CA LEU A 224 11.46 -67.47 3.49
C LEU A 224 12.69 -68.38 3.60
N THR A 225 13.89 -67.86 3.31
CA THR A 225 15.14 -68.65 3.36
C THR A 225 15.56 -68.96 4.79
N TYR A 226 15.48 -67.99 5.71
CA TYR A 226 15.75 -68.21 7.12
C TYR A 226 14.70 -69.08 7.81
N LYS A 227 13.45 -69.09 7.32
CA LYS A 227 12.45 -70.06 7.76
C LYS A 227 12.76 -71.47 7.26
N ALA A 228 13.26 -71.62 6.04
CA ALA A 228 13.71 -72.91 5.51
C ALA A 228 14.89 -73.46 6.32
N ASP A 229 15.85 -72.62 6.67
CA ASP A 229 16.98 -72.94 7.56
C ASP A 229 16.50 -73.46 8.93
N ALA A 230 15.57 -72.74 9.57
CA ALA A 230 15.00 -73.16 10.83
C ALA A 230 14.21 -74.48 10.72
N ALA A 231 13.57 -74.75 9.58
CA ALA A 231 12.88 -76.01 9.31
C ALA A 231 13.86 -77.18 9.12
N LEU A 232 15.03 -76.95 8.50
CA LEU A 232 16.12 -77.93 8.44
C LEU A 232 16.68 -78.25 9.82
N GLY A 233 16.86 -77.23 10.68
CA GLY A 233 17.23 -77.43 12.08
C GLY A 233 16.24 -78.28 12.89
N MET A 234 15.01 -78.49 12.38
CA MET A 234 14.01 -79.39 12.94
C MET A 234 13.91 -80.76 12.23
N GLY A 235 14.75 -81.00 11.23
CA GLY A 235 14.73 -82.20 10.37
C GLY A 235 13.54 -82.25 9.41
N GLN A 236 12.84 -81.13 9.18
CA GLN A 236 11.67 -81.06 8.30
C GLN A 236 12.10 -80.73 6.86
N THR A 237 12.91 -81.60 6.27
CA THR A 237 13.57 -81.38 4.96
C THR A 237 12.59 -81.08 3.83
N GLN A 238 11.48 -81.81 3.74
CA GLN A 238 10.46 -81.60 2.70
C GLN A 238 9.83 -80.20 2.79
N TRP A 239 9.63 -79.69 4.01
CA TRP A 239 9.07 -78.37 4.21
C TRP A 239 10.08 -77.28 3.84
N ALA A 240 11.34 -77.45 4.23
CA ALA A 240 12.43 -76.57 3.83
C ALA A 240 12.56 -76.48 2.31
N THR A 241 12.51 -77.61 1.59
CA THR A 241 12.50 -77.63 0.12
C THR A 241 11.31 -76.85 -0.45
N SER A 242 10.11 -76.98 0.13
CA SER A 242 8.94 -76.22 -0.31
C SER A 242 9.10 -74.71 -0.09
N LEU A 243 9.67 -74.30 1.04
CA LEU A 243 9.93 -72.89 1.36
C LEU A 243 11.00 -72.30 0.42
N ALA A 244 12.08 -73.03 0.20
CA ALA A 244 13.14 -72.63 -0.73
C ALA A 244 12.62 -72.53 -2.18
N ASN A 245 11.80 -73.49 -2.64
CA ASN A 245 11.15 -73.40 -3.95
C ASN A 245 10.22 -72.19 -4.08
N ARG A 246 9.54 -71.80 -3.00
CA ARG A 246 8.72 -70.58 -3.00
C ARG A 246 9.62 -69.34 -3.13
N ALA A 247 10.72 -69.25 -2.39
CA ALA A 247 11.67 -68.15 -2.55
C ALA A 247 12.25 -68.08 -3.98
N LEU A 248 12.60 -69.24 -4.56
CA LEU A 248 13.11 -69.35 -5.93
C LEU A 248 12.06 -69.06 -7.01
N SER A 249 10.77 -69.17 -6.71
CA SER A 249 9.71 -68.72 -7.62
C SER A 249 9.62 -67.19 -7.72
N ILE A 250 10.08 -66.48 -6.68
CA ILE A 250 10.15 -65.01 -6.64
C ILE A 250 11.46 -64.54 -7.28
N ASP A 251 12.59 -65.12 -6.87
CA ASP A 251 13.92 -64.86 -7.44
C ASP A 251 14.65 -66.19 -7.71
N PRO A 252 14.68 -66.66 -8.96
CA PRO A 252 15.35 -67.91 -9.34
C PRO A 252 16.85 -67.95 -9.06
N ASP A 253 17.49 -66.77 -8.98
CA ASP A 253 18.94 -66.64 -8.82
C ASP A 253 19.34 -66.36 -7.36
N ASN A 254 18.39 -66.42 -6.42
CA ASN A 254 18.65 -66.16 -5.01
C ASN A 254 19.59 -67.23 -4.42
N SER A 255 20.83 -66.82 -4.15
CA SER A 255 21.90 -67.70 -3.69
C SER A 255 21.58 -68.40 -2.36
N HIS A 256 20.96 -67.70 -1.41
CA HIS A 256 20.55 -68.26 -0.12
C HIS A 256 19.42 -69.29 -0.28
N ALA A 257 18.45 -69.05 -1.15
CA ALA A 257 17.37 -70.01 -1.40
C ALA A 257 17.88 -71.27 -2.13
N LEU A 258 18.77 -71.13 -3.11
CA LEU A 258 19.45 -72.24 -3.76
C LEU A 258 20.25 -73.06 -2.73
N TYR A 259 20.99 -72.39 -1.85
CA TYR A 259 21.76 -73.02 -0.79
C TYR A 259 20.88 -73.82 0.18
N GLN A 260 19.80 -73.20 0.69
CA GLN A 260 18.88 -73.87 1.62
C GLN A 260 18.17 -75.07 0.96
N ARG A 261 17.88 -74.98 -0.35
CA ARG A 261 17.37 -76.13 -1.11
C ARG A 261 18.42 -77.24 -1.27
N ALA A 262 19.68 -76.88 -1.51
CA ALA A 262 20.79 -77.83 -1.57
C ALA A 262 20.99 -78.57 -0.24
N CYS A 263 20.95 -77.87 0.89
CA CYS A 263 21.01 -78.47 2.23
C CYS A 263 19.85 -79.45 2.43
N ALA A 264 18.62 -79.04 2.10
CA ALA A 264 17.44 -79.90 2.20
C ALA A 264 17.53 -81.17 1.33
N HIS A 265 18.08 -81.06 0.12
CA HIS A 265 18.32 -82.18 -0.78
C HIS A 265 19.43 -83.11 -0.27
N ALA A 266 20.50 -82.56 0.30
CA ALA A 266 21.60 -83.33 0.89
C ALA A 266 21.12 -84.18 2.08
N GLU A 267 20.36 -83.59 3.00
CA GLU A 267 19.77 -84.31 4.14
C GLU A 267 18.73 -85.35 3.72
N SER A 268 18.03 -85.11 2.61
CA SER A 268 17.05 -86.04 2.04
C SER A 268 17.66 -87.14 1.15
N GLY A 269 18.97 -87.09 0.89
CA GLY A 269 19.70 -88.06 0.06
C GLY A 269 19.63 -87.83 -1.46
N TYR A 270 19.10 -86.69 -1.92
CA TYR A 270 19.08 -86.28 -3.32
C TYR A 270 20.41 -85.61 -3.70
N VAL A 271 21.44 -86.44 -3.85
CA VAL A 271 22.84 -86.01 -4.02
C VAL A 271 23.05 -85.16 -5.28
N ASP A 272 22.50 -85.59 -6.42
CA ASP A 272 22.75 -84.92 -7.70
C ASP A 272 22.09 -83.53 -7.74
N GLU A 273 20.88 -83.41 -7.23
CA GLU A 273 20.15 -82.14 -7.10
C GLU A 273 20.85 -81.21 -6.10
N ALA A 274 21.28 -81.73 -4.96
CA ALA A 274 22.00 -80.95 -3.95
C ALA A 274 23.28 -80.33 -4.51
N LEU A 275 24.06 -81.08 -5.28
CA LEU A 275 25.31 -80.57 -5.88
C LEU A 275 25.06 -79.49 -6.94
N ARG A 276 24.01 -79.64 -7.76
CA ARG A 276 23.64 -78.64 -8.79
C ARG A 276 23.18 -77.33 -8.17
N ASP A 277 22.33 -77.41 -7.14
CA ASP A 277 21.83 -76.24 -6.43
C ASP A 277 22.97 -75.54 -5.67
N LEU A 278 23.86 -76.33 -5.05
CA LEU A 278 25.05 -75.81 -4.36
C LEU A 278 26.02 -75.12 -5.33
N GLU A 279 26.30 -75.72 -6.49
CA GLU A 279 27.12 -75.10 -7.54
C GLU A 279 26.52 -73.76 -7.98
N SER A 280 25.21 -73.75 -8.25
CA SER A 280 24.49 -72.54 -8.65
C SER A 280 24.53 -71.47 -7.55
N ALA A 281 24.34 -71.85 -6.28
CA ALA A 281 24.42 -70.94 -5.14
C ALA A 281 25.82 -70.31 -4.99
N ILE A 282 26.88 -71.11 -5.14
CA ILE A 282 28.27 -70.67 -5.04
C ILE A 282 28.64 -69.73 -6.19
N VAL A 283 28.17 -70.00 -7.41
CA VAL A 283 28.39 -69.10 -8.57
C VAL A 283 27.81 -67.71 -8.30
N GLN A 284 26.66 -67.64 -7.64
CA GLN A 284 26.01 -66.36 -7.31
C GLN A 284 26.62 -65.68 -6.07
N SER A 285 27.04 -66.47 -5.07
CA SER A 285 27.66 -65.96 -3.85
C SER A 285 28.82 -66.83 -3.41
N GLU A 286 30.02 -66.34 -3.70
CA GLU A 286 31.28 -67.01 -3.38
C GLU A 286 31.44 -67.28 -1.86
N THR A 287 30.85 -66.44 -1.00
CA THR A 287 30.90 -66.62 0.46
C THR A 287 30.21 -67.90 0.93
N LEU A 288 29.27 -68.42 0.15
CA LEU A 288 28.60 -69.69 0.46
C LEU A 288 29.52 -70.89 0.28
N ARG A 289 30.65 -70.76 -0.44
CA ARG A 289 31.64 -71.84 -0.59
C ARG A 289 32.26 -72.21 0.76
N GLU A 290 32.68 -71.20 1.52
CA GLU A 290 33.25 -71.42 2.86
C GLU A 290 32.21 -71.98 3.82
N GLN A 291 30.97 -71.47 3.74
CA GLN A 291 29.86 -71.93 4.56
C GLN A 291 29.52 -73.40 4.29
N ALA A 292 29.46 -73.81 3.01
CA ALA A 292 29.17 -75.19 2.60
C ALA A 292 30.17 -76.20 3.16
N GLY A 293 31.45 -75.82 3.32
CA GLY A 293 32.48 -76.69 3.86
C GLY A 293 32.37 -76.97 5.35
N LEU A 294 31.65 -76.10 6.09
CA LEU A 294 31.48 -76.18 7.54
C LEU A 294 30.08 -76.66 7.95
N ASP A 295 29.14 -76.68 7.03
CA ASP A 295 27.74 -76.99 7.28
C ASP A 295 27.53 -78.51 7.50
N ALA A 296 26.82 -78.85 8.57
CA ALA A 296 26.51 -80.23 8.93
C ALA A 296 25.59 -80.90 7.89
N SER A 297 24.78 -80.11 7.18
CA SER A 297 23.83 -80.59 6.17
C SER A 297 24.51 -81.38 5.03
N PHE A 298 25.79 -81.10 4.78
CA PHE A 298 26.58 -81.73 3.71
C PHE A 298 27.53 -82.84 4.19
N GLU A 299 27.48 -83.27 5.46
CA GLU A 299 28.34 -84.35 5.98
C GLU A 299 28.29 -85.61 5.10
N SER A 300 27.11 -85.96 4.60
CA SER A 300 26.89 -87.10 3.70
C SER A 300 27.57 -86.95 2.33
N LEU A 301 27.88 -85.72 1.90
CA LEU A 301 28.44 -85.39 0.59
C LEU A 301 29.93 -85.10 0.64
N GLN A 302 30.54 -84.94 1.82
CA GLN A 302 31.95 -84.56 1.98
C GLN A 302 32.93 -85.52 1.31
N ASP A 303 32.58 -86.80 1.18
CA ASP A 303 33.42 -87.81 0.54
C ASP A 303 33.43 -87.74 -0.98
N LEU A 304 32.45 -87.06 -1.58
CA LEU A 304 32.30 -87.00 -3.03
C LEU A 304 33.34 -86.07 -3.67
N PRO A 305 33.98 -86.50 -4.78
CA PRO A 305 34.99 -85.69 -5.47
C PRO A 305 34.41 -84.40 -6.05
N LEU A 306 33.15 -84.39 -6.47
CA LEU A 306 32.48 -83.19 -6.98
C LEU A 306 32.25 -82.15 -5.87
N PHE A 307 31.84 -82.58 -4.67
CA PHE A 307 31.67 -81.68 -3.52
C PHE A 307 33.00 -81.04 -3.11
N LYS A 308 34.08 -81.82 -3.06
CA LYS A 308 35.44 -81.31 -2.76
C LYS A 308 35.88 -80.25 -3.76
N GLN A 309 35.56 -80.41 -5.05
CA GLN A 309 35.89 -79.40 -6.07
C GLN A 309 35.09 -78.10 -5.91
N LEU A 310 33.86 -78.18 -5.40
CA LEU A 310 33.01 -77.01 -5.18
C LEU A 310 33.42 -76.21 -3.95
N VAL A 311 33.89 -76.88 -2.89
CA VAL A 311 34.26 -76.26 -1.60
C VAL A 311 35.71 -75.76 -1.56
N VAL A 312 36.63 -76.38 -2.31
CA VAL A 312 38.03 -75.92 -2.37
C VAL A 312 38.13 -74.63 -3.17
N THR A 313 38.64 -73.58 -2.53
CA THR A 313 38.94 -72.27 -3.15
C THR A 313 39.88 -72.47 -4.34
N ARG A 314 39.47 -72.02 -5.53
CA ARG A 314 40.38 -71.85 -6.66
C ARG A 314 41.30 -70.68 -6.33
N GLU A 315 42.55 -70.97 -5.98
CA GLU A 315 43.64 -69.97 -5.92
C GLU A 315 43.85 -69.26 -7.26
#